data_AF-A0A0C9ML44-F1
#
_entry.id   AF-A0A0C9ML44-F1
#
_cell.length_a   1.000
_cell.length_b   1.000
_cell.length_c   1.000
_cell.angle_alpha   90.00
_cell.angle_beta   90.00
_cell.angle_gamma   90.00
#
_symmetry.space_group_name_H-M   'P 1'
#
loop_
_entity.id
_entity.type
_entity.pdbx_description
1 polymer ?
#
loop_
_entity_poly.entity_id
_entity_poly.type
_entity_poly.pdbx_seq_one_letter_code
_entity_poly.pdbx_strand_id
1 'polypeptide(L)'
;MTQQATDPKQVQAIALQYPCYVCKEIFSTAVDVKSHVICAHHYCLPELASEASKTRPAEDHFEFKELPCLEENAKSLMIHFACPSCWYHCPAQDVLEYEVHIIEVHNPSSIDTTQEQPGEPSTAVPSQDKKQNKQQKTAATMKDLHEKLDDLKACIGAYLGNK
;
A
#
# COMPACT_ATOMS: atom_id res chain seq x y z
N MET A 1 -25.96 -48.30 16.46
CA MET A 1 -25.88 -46.84 16.62
C MET A 1 -24.92 -46.34 15.56
N THR A 2 -25.47 -45.81 14.47
CA THR A 2 -24.71 -45.40 13.28
C THR A 2 -24.08 -44.04 13.56
N GLN A 3 -22.75 -43.96 13.56
CA GLN A 3 -22.04 -42.69 13.69
C GLN A 3 -22.23 -41.93 12.37
N GLN A 4 -22.92 -40.78 12.43
CA GLN A 4 -22.97 -39.84 11.32
C GLN A 4 -21.58 -39.22 11.15
N ALA A 5 -20.98 -39.43 9.98
CA ALA A 5 -19.85 -38.65 9.54
C ALA A 5 -20.32 -37.19 9.41
N THR A 6 -19.76 -36.30 10.21
CA THR A 6 -19.86 -34.86 9.97
C THR A 6 -19.15 -34.57 8.65
N ASP A 7 -19.89 -34.09 7.66
CA ASP A 7 -19.35 -33.55 6.40
C ASP A 7 -18.16 -32.62 6.72
N PRO A 8 -17.01 -32.78 6.05
CA PRO A 8 -15.87 -31.90 6.29
C PRO A 8 -16.28 -30.45 5.97
N LYS A 9 -16.12 -29.55 6.95
CA LYS A 9 -16.31 -28.10 6.79
C LYS A 9 -15.48 -27.66 5.57
N GLN A 10 -16.15 -27.34 4.47
CA GLN A 10 -15.50 -27.05 3.20
C GLN A 10 -14.77 -25.71 3.32
N VAL A 11 -13.45 -25.75 3.50
CA VAL A 11 -12.59 -24.56 3.55
C VAL A 11 -12.37 -24.06 2.13
N GLN A 12 -12.60 -22.78 1.89
CA GLN A 12 -12.47 -22.16 0.58
C GLN A 12 -11.12 -21.46 0.44
N ALA A 13 -10.35 -21.84 -0.59
CA ALA A 13 -9.09 -21.19 -0.89
C ALA A 13 -9.33 -19.84 -1.58
N ILE A 14 -8.81 -18.76 -1.00
CA ILE A 14 -8.96 -17.41 -1.53
C ILE A 14 -7.62 -16.69 -1.66
N ALA A 15 -7.48 -15.84 -2.67
CA ALA A 15 -6.37 -14.89 -2.77
C ALA A 15 -6.89 -13.46 -2.72
N LEU A 16 -6.07 -12.61 -2.13
CA LEU A 16 -6.41 -11.22 -1.89
C LEU A 16 -5.78 -10.34 -2.95
N GLN A 17 -6.58 -9.42 -3.46
CA GLN A 17 -6.15 -8.32 -4.29
C GLN A 17 -6.55 -7.00 -3.65
N TYR A 18 -5.81 -5.96 -3.94
CA TYR A 18 -5.97 -4.65 -3.33
C TYR A 18 -6.27 -3.61 -4.42
N PRO A 19 -7.53 -3.47 -4.86
CA PRO A 19 -7.88 -2.47 -5.86
C PRO A 19 -7.85 -1.06 -5.25
N CYS A 20 -7.34 -0.08 -6.01
CA CYS A 20 -7.45 1.32 -5.67
C CYS A 20 -8.93 1.74 -5.73
N TYR A 21 -9.47 2.26 -4.63
CA TYR A 21 -10.88 2.67 -4.58
C TYR A 21 -11.18 3.89 -5.49
N VAL A 22 -10.16 4.62 -5.95
CA VAL A 22 -10.30 5.77 -6.85
C VAL A 22 -10.24 5.34 -8.32
N CYS A 23 -9.12 4.73 -8.75
CA CYS A 23 -8.85 4.43 -10.16
C CYS A 23 -9.05 2.96 -10.56
N LYS A 24 -9.33 2.08 -9.59
CA LYS A 24 -9.54 0.62 -9.77
C LYS A 24 -8.32 -0.17 -10.25
N GLU A 25 -7.13 0.44 -10.28
CA GLU A 25 -5.88 -0.29 -10.49
C GLU A 25 -5.68 -1.34 -9.39
N ILE A 26 -5.26 -2.56 -9.76
CA ILE A 26 -5.20 -3.71 -8.87
C ILE A 26 -3.76 -3.96 -8.43
N PHE A 27 -3.55 -4.05 -7.12
CA PHE A 27 -2.26 -4.32 -6.51
C PHE A 27 -2.25 -5.67 -5.78
N SER A 28 -1.06 -6.26 -5.65
CA SER A 28 -0.86 -7.53 -4.95
C SER A 28 -0.66 -7.35 -3.44
N THR A 29 -0.30 -6.15 -2.97
CA THR A 29 -0.05 -5.88 -1.55
C THR A 29 -0.77 -4.63 -1.06
N ALA A 30 -1.12 -4.62 0.23
CA ALA A 30 -1.73 -3.48 0.91
C ALA A 30 -0.81 -2.24 0.89
N VAL A 31 0.51 -2.46 0.98
CA VAL A 31 1.51 -1.37 0.99
C VAL A 31 1.53 -0.67 -0.36
N ASP A 32 1.49 -1.43 -1.46
CA ASP A 32 1.54 -0.87 -2.80
C ASP A 32 0.30 0.00 -3.10
N VAL A 33 -0.90 -0.50 -2.79
CA VAL A 33 -2.12 0.29 -3.01
C VAL A 33 -2.17 1.54 -2.12
N LYS A 34 -1.71 1.48 -0.86
CA LYS A 34 -1.65 2.67 0.02
C LYS A 34 -0.71 3.71 -0.56
N SER A 35 0.49 3.28 -0.95
CA SER A 35 1.49 4.15 -1.59
C SER A 35 0.91 4.80 -2.85
N HIS A 36 0.24 4.02 -3.69
CA HIS A 36 -0.43 4.51 -4.90
C HIS A 36 -1.52 5.54 -4.57
N VAL A 37 -2.42 5.25 -3.63
CA VAL A 37 -3.51 6.16 -3.24
C VAL A 37 -2.96 7.50 -2.73
N ILE A 38 -1.88 7.46 -1.93
CA ILE A 38 -1.22 8.66 -1.41
C ILE A 38 -0.56 9.46 -2.55
N CYS A 39 0.22 8.80 -3.41
CA CYS A 39 1.04 9.49 -4.40
C CYS A 39 0.25 9.92 -5.65
N ALA A 40 -0.71 9.10 -6.10
CA ALA A 40 -1.45 9.34 -7.34
C ALA A 40 -2.74 10.13 -7.09
N HIS A 41 -3.38 9.95 -5.93
CA HIS A 41 -4.69 10.52 -5.64
C HIS A 41 -4.69 11.50 -4.47
N HIS A 42 -3.56 11.67 -3.78
CA HIS A 42 -3.44 12.58 -2.64
C HIS A 42 -4.43 12.27 -1.52
N TYR A 43 -4.86 11.02 -1.36
CA TYR A 43 -5.69 10.60 -0.23
C TYR A 43 -4.86 9.85 0.79
N CYS A 44 -5.19 10.03 2.07
CA CYS A 44 -4.62 9.22 3.13
C CYS A 44 -5.64 8.17 3.56
N LEU A 45 -5.24 6.89 3.50
CA LEU A 45 -5.95 5.81 4.16
C LEU A 45 -5.36 5.61 5.56
N PRO A 46 -6.18 5.39 6.59
CA PRO A 46 -5.68 5.16 7.93
C PRO A 46 -4.72 3.97 7.95
N GLU A 47 -3.68 4.07 8.77
CA GLU A 47 -2.88 2.90 9.07
C GLU A 47 -3.74 1.84 9.75
N LEU A 48 -3.40 0.57 9.53
CA LEU A 48 -4.03 -0.51 10.25
C LEU A 48 -3.78 -0.27 11.74
N ALA A 49 -4.83 0.11 12.48
CA ALA A 49 -4.69 0.61 13.84
C ALA A 49 -3.97 -0.41 14.72
N SER A 50 -2.75 -0.05 15.14
CA SER A 50 -2.02 -0.61 16.30
C SER A 50 -1.78 -2.13 16.34
N GLU A 51 -1.67 -2.79 15.20
CA GLU A 51 -1.30 -4.21 15.12
C GLU A 51 -0.23 -4.43 14.04
N ALA A 52 0.67 -3.46 13.82
CA ALA A 52 1.70 -3.41 12.76
C ALA A 52 2.71 -4.59 12.74
N SER A 53 2.45 -5.65 13.52
CA SER A 53 3.24 -6.87 13.63
C SER A 53 2.39 -8.15 13.66
N LYS A 54 1.06 -8.05 13.56
CA LYS A 54 0.18 -9.23 13.69
C LYS A 54 -0.30 -9.70 12.34
N THR A 55 -0.09 -10.98 12.10
CA THR A 55 -0.63 -11.73 10.98
C THR A 55 -2.15 -11.60 10.95
N ARG A 56 -2.74 -11.56 9.75
CA ARG A 56 -4.19 -11.65 9.57
C ARG A 56 -4.73 -12.83 10.39
N PRO A 57 -5.79 -12.65 11.19
CA PRO A 57 -6.42 -13.74 11.93
C PRO A 57 -6.85 -14.87 10.98
N ALA A 58 -6.71 -16.10 11.44
CA ALA A 58 -7.24 -17.25 10.71
C ALA A 58 -8.77 -17.17 10.68
N GLU A 59 -9.36 -17.51 9.54
CA GLU A 59 -10.81 -17.55 9.35
C GLU A 59 -11.26 -18.99 9.11
N ASP A 60 -12.28 -19.41 9.85
CA ASP A 60 -12.78 -20.79 9.88
C ASP A 60 -13.23 -21.36 8.53
N HIS A 61 -13.52 -20.49 7.57
CA HIS A 61 -14.08 -20.83 6.26
C HIS A 61 -13.12 -20.53 5.11
N PHE A 62 -11.98 -19.87 5.37
CA PHE A 62 -11.09 -19.38 4.34
C PHE A 62 -9.64 -19.82 4.57
N GLU A 63 -9.02 -20.30 3.50
CA GLU A 63 -7.59 -20.53 3.42
C GLU A 63 -6.98 -19.46 2.51
N PHE A 64 -6.19 -18.56 3.07
CA PHE A 64 -5.52 -17.49 2.31
C PHE A 64 -4.31 -18.04 1.56
N LYS A 65 -4.29 -17.85 0.24
CA LYS A 65 -3.20 -18.25 -0.65
C LYS A 65 -2.70 -17.07 -1.46
N GLU A 66 -1.44 -17.14 -1.85
CA GLU A 66 -0.88 -16.20 -2.83
C GLU A 66 -1.49 -16.48 -4.21
N LEU A 67 -1.65 -15.42 -5.01
CA LEU A 67 -2.11 -15.58 -6.38
C LEU A 67 -1.11 -16.45 -7.16
N PRO A 68 -1.55 -17.55 -7.79
CA PRO A 68 -0.65 -18.41 -8.53
C PRO A 68 -0.12 -17.71 -9.78
N CYS A 69 1.18 -17.83 -10.05
CA CYS A 69 1.80 -17.32 -11.28
C CYS A 69 1.30 -18.02 -12.57
N LEU A 70 0.64 -19.17 -12.44
CA LEU A 70 0.18 -20.00 -13.56
C LEU A 70 -1.33 -20.24 -13.45
N GLU A 71 -2.04 -20.02 -14.57
CA GLU A 71 -3.51 -20.07 -14.65
C GLU A 71 -4.11 -21.43 -14.27
N GLU A 72 -3.38 -22.52 -14.45
CA GLU A 72 -3.88 -23.88 -14.15
C GLU A 72 -4.14 -24.09 -12.65
N ASN A 73 -3.43 -23.36 -11.78
CA ASN A 73 -3.62 -23.36 -10.34
C ASN A 73 -4.67 -22.34 -9.87
N ALA A 74 -5.12 -21.44 -10.76
CA ALA A 74 -6.08 -20.38 -10.43
C ALA A 74 -7.54 -20.87 -10.41
N LYS A 75 -7.86 -21.99 -11.08
CA LYS A 75 -9.24 -22.47 -11.25
C LYS A 75 -9.96 -22.85 -9.95
N SER A 76 -9.21 -23.11 -8.88
CA SER A 76 -9.76 -23.50 -7.57
C SER A 76 -9.75 -22.37 -6.55
N LEU A 77 -9.26 -21.19 -6.93
CA LEU A 77 -8.95 -20.10 -6.02
C LEU A 77 -9.88 -18.93 -6.31
N MET A 78 -10.64 -18.49 -5.31
CA MET A 78 -11.50 -17.32 -5.46
C MET A 78 -10.73 -16.06 -5.15
N ILE A 79 -10.96 -15.01 -5.94
CA ILE A 79 -10.34 -13.71 -5.72
C ILE A 79 -11.26 -12.87 -4.85
N HIS A 80 -10.69 -12.32 -3.78
CA HIS A 80 -11.35 -11.34 -2.92
C HIS A 80 -10.61 -10.01 -3.02
N PHE A 81 -11.37 -8.92 -2.94
CA PHE A 81 -10.83 -7.59 -2.71
C PHE A 81 -10.66 -7.35 -1.23
N ALA A 82 -9.47 -6.92 -0.83
CA ALA A 82 -9.09 -6.72 0.55
C ALA A 82 -8.87 -5.24 0.84
N CYS A 83 -9.39 -4.78 1.97
CA CYS A 83 -9.10 -3.45 2.46
C CYS A 83 -7.62 -3.35 2.85
N PRO A 84 -6.88 -2.32 2.42
CA PRO A 84 -5.49 -2.14 2.85
C PRO A 84 -5.37 -1.64 4.30
N SER A 85 -6.45 -1.11 4.87
CA SER A 85 -6.47 -0.46 6.21
C SER A 85 -7.11 -1.32 7.31
N CYS A 86 -7.73 -2.45 6.97
CA CYS A 86 -8.28 -3.40 7.93
C CYS A 86 -8.35 -4.82 7.35
N TRP A 87 -8.85 -5.78 8.14
CA TRP A 87 -8.96 -7.19 7.73
C TRP A 87 -10.17 -7.52 6.87
N TYR A 88 -11.00 -6.52 6.57
CA TYR A 88 -12.15 -6.70 5.69
C TYR A 88 -11.73 -7.17 4.29
N HIS A 89 -12.52 -8.09 3.74
CA HIS A 89 -12.44 -8.50 2.35
C HIS A 89 -13.82 -8.94 1.85
N CYS A 90 -14.07 -8.79 0.55
CA CYS A 90 -15.29 -9.24 -0.12
C CYS A 90 -14.94 -9.94 -1.45
N PRO A 91 -15.83 -10.74 -2.04
CA PRO A 91 -15.59 -11.32 -3.36
C PRO A 91 -15.30 -10.24 -4.42
N ALA A 92 -14.40 -10.52 -5.37
CA ALA A 92 -13.96 -9.54 -6.38
C ALA A 92 -15.09 -9.04 -7.31
N GLN A 93 -16.21 -9.76 -7.38
CA GLN A 93 -17.41 -9.34 -8.12
C GLN A 93 -18.17 -8.21 -7.40
N ASP A 94 -17.99 -8.05 -6.09
CA ASP A 94 -18.75 -7.14 -5.24
C ASP A 94 -18.01 -5.80 -5.06
N VAL A 95 -17.65 -5.17 -6.19
CA VAL A 95 -16.84 -3.94 -6.23
C VAL A 95 -17.49 -2.79 -5.45
N LEU A 96 -18.82 -2.66 -5.52
CA LEU A 96 -19.56 -1.63 -4.81
C LEU A 96 -19.46 -1.81 -3.29
N GLU A 97 -19.50 -3.05 -2.80
CA GLU A 97 -19.39 -3.35 -1.38
C GLU A 97 -18.01 -2.94 -0.84
N TYR A 98 -16.95 -3.25 -1.61
CA TYR A 98 -15.59 -2.81 -1.32
C TYR A 98 -15.49 -1.29 -1.22
N GLU A 99 -16.04 -0.57 -2.19
CA GLU A 99 -15.98 0.91 -2.22
C GLU A 99 -16.73 1.53 -1.05
N VAL A 100 -17.95 1.03 -0.78
CA VAL A 100 -18.76 1.47 0.35
C VAL A 100 -18.00 1.24 1.65
N HIS A 101 -17.38 0.07 1.84
CA HIS A 101 -16.56 -0.20 3.01
C HIS A 101 -15.45 0.84 3.18
N ILE A 102 -14.67 1.13 2.13
CA ILE A 102 -13.57 2.10 2.22
C ILE A 102 -14.10 3.50 2.59
N ILE A 103 -15.17 3.95 1.94
CA ILE A 103 -15.72 5.30 2.14
C ILE A 103 -16.35 5.43 3.53
N GLU A 104 -17.19 4.48 3.94
CA GLU A 104 -17.96 4.58 5.18
C GLU A 104 -17.13 4.25 6.43
N VAL A 105 -16.21 3.28 6.34
CA VAL A 105 -15.43 2.81 7.50
C VAL A 105 -14.17 3.63 7.70
N HIS A 106 -13.51 4.03 6.60
CA HIS A 106 -12.22 4.71 6.68
C HIS A 106 -12.29 6.20 6.35
N ASN A 107 -13.36 6.67 5.69
CA ASN A 107 -13.59 8.07 5.32
C ASN A 107 -12.30 8.78 4.84
N PRO A 108 -11.68 8.28 3.74
CA PRO A 108 -10.38 8.76 3.31
C PRO A 108 -10.42 10.26 3.03
N SER A 109 -9.56 11.01 3.71
CA SER A 109 -9.46 12.46 3.55
C SER A 109 -8.40 12.82 2.51
N SER A 110 -8.71 13.80 1.67
CA SER A 110 -7.70 14.43 0.81
C SER A 110 -6.62 15.07 1.68
N ILE A 111 -5.38 14.83 1.33
CA ILE A 111 -4.22 15.54 1.87
C ILE A 111 -4.17 16.86 1.12
N ASP A 112 -4.77 17.90 1.69
CA ASP A 112 -4.51 19.27 1.25
C ASP A 112 -3.02 19.55 1.43
N THR A 113 -2.27 19.47 0.34
CA THR A 113 -0.86 19.89 0.30
C THR A 113 -0.72 21.42 0.21
N THR A 114 -1.83 22.15 0.33
CA THR A 114 -1.87 23.62 0.41
C THR A 114 -1.77 24.09 1.87
N GLN A 115 -0.68 23.77 2.56
CA GLN A 115 -0.37 24.43 3.83
C GLN A 115 1.05 25.02 3.77
N GLU A 116 1.06 26.37 3.82
CA GLU A 116 2.16 27.32 3.98
C GLU A 116 2.94 27.74 2.72
N GLN A 117 2.36 28.69 1.98
CA GLN A 117 3.18 29.75 1.38
C GLN A 117 3.54 30.76 2.49
N PRO A 118 4.84 31.02 2.76
CA PRO A 118 5.24 32.13 3.59
C PRO A 118 5.43 33.38 2.73
N GLY A 119 4.63 34.42 3.02
CA GLY A 119 5.10 35.80 2.94
C GLY A 119 4.43 36.69 1.90
N GLU A 120 3.63 37.63 2.39
CA GLU A 120 3.82 39.06 2.10
C GLU A 120 3.53 39.89 3.38
N PRO A 121 4.13 41.09 3.52
CA PRO A 121 4.66 41.56 4.79
C PRO A 121 3.76 42.57 5.51
N SER A 122 3.78 42.52 6.85
CA SER A 122 3.49 43.70 7.67
C SER A 122 4.42 43.78 8.88
N THR A 123 5.43 44.62 8.69
CA THR A 123 5.97 45.62 9.62
C THR A 123 6.34 45.22 11.07
N ALA A 124 7.66 45.36 11.33
CA ALA A 124 8.32 45.82 12.58
C ALA A 124 9.25 44.82 13.34
N VAL A 125 10.51 44.77 12.88
CA VAL A 125 11.86 44.80 13.55
C VAL A 125 11.97 44.62 15.10
N PRO A 126 13.17 44.28 15.66
CA PRO A 126 13.93 43.00 15.67
C PRO A 126 14.26 42.50 17.11
N SER A 127 14.77 41.27 17.28
CA SER A 127 15.98 40.99 18.10
C SER A 127 16.36 39.50 18.18
N GLN A 128 17.52 39.21 17.58
CA GLN A 128 18.64 38.35 18.01
C GLN A 128 18.51 36.86 18.42
N ASP A 129 19.36 36.11 17.71
CA ASP A 129 20.24 35.01 18.16
C ASP A 129 19.79 33.54 18.09
N LYS A 130 20.00 32.98 16.89
CA LYS A 130 20.86 31.81 16.56
C LYS A 130 20.90 30.63 17.56
N LYS A 131 20.41 29.49 17.08
CA LYS A 131 21.23 28.26 16.99
C LYS A 131 20.83 27.41 15.79
N GLN A 132 21.79 27.24 14.89
CA GLN A 132 21.72 26.48 13.65
C GLN A 132 21.76 24.97 13.94
N ASN A 133 20.86 24.20 13.33
CA ASN A 133 21.17 22.83 12.92
C ASN A 133 20.67 22.65 11.48
N LYS A 134 21.61 22.77 10.55
CA LYS A 134 21.38 22.81 9.11
C LYS A 134 21.58 21.39 8.56
N GLN A 135 20.55 20.55 8.59
CA GLN A 135 20.48 19.43 7.64
C GLN A 135 19.91 19.98 6.33
N GLN A 136 20.82 20.45 5.50
CA GLN A 136 20.57 20.79 4.10
C GLN A 136 20.16 19.49 3.37
N LYS A 137 18.85 19.27 3.22
CA LYS A 137 18.32 18.30 2.25
C LYS A 137 18.49 18.95 0.88
N THR A 138 19.67 18.81 0.29
CA THR A 138 19.92 19.25 -1.09
C THR A 138 18.98 18.49 -2.01
N ALA A 139 18.09 19.21 -2.69
CA ALA A 139 17.32 18.67 -3.79
C ALA A 139 18.31 18.13 -4.83
N ALA A 140 18.36 16.80 -4.98
CA ALA A 140 19.24 16.17 -5.95
C ALA A 140 18.88 16.71 -7.33
N THR A 141 19.84 17.29 -8.03
CA THR A 141 19.61 17.73 -9.40
C THR A 141 19.63 16.51 -10.33
N MET A 142 19.01 16.65 -11.50
CA MET A 142 19.04 15.60 -12.55
C MET A 142 20.47 15.15 -12.90
N LYS A 143 21.47 16.00 -12.65
CA LYS A 143 22.88 15.66 -12.84
C LYS A 143 23.40 14.68 -11.79
N ASP A 144 23.02 14.86 -10.52
CA ASP A 144 23.37 13.96 -9.42
C ASP A 144 22.76 12.56 -9.60
N LEU A 145 21.56 12.48 -10.21
CA LEU A 145 20.91 11.20 -10.50
C LEU A 145 21.60 10.46 -11.66
N HIS A 146 22.04 11.17 -12.70
CA HIS A 146 22.79 10.57 -13.80
C HIS A 146 24.15 10.02 -13.35
N GLU A 147 24.87 10.76 -12.51
CA GLU A 147 26.16 10.31 -11.97
C GLU A 147 26.02 9.01 -11.18
N LYS A 148 24.99 8.90 -10.34
CA LYS A 148 24.69 7.66 -9.60
C LYS A 148 24.28 6.49 -10.48
N LEU A 149 23.61 6.75 -11.61
CA LEU A 149 23.24 5.70 -12.58
C LEU A 149 24.46 5.17 -13.34
N ASP A 150 25.42 6.05 -13.64
CA ASP A 150 26.68 5.65 -14.29
C ASP A 150 27.56 4.84 -13.33
N ASP A 151 27.63 5.22 -12.05
CA ASP A 151 28.32 4.45 -11.02
C ASP A 151 27.70 3.05 -10.86
N LEU A 152 26.36 2.95 -10.86
CA LEU A 152 25.66 1.67 -10.76
C LEU A 152 25.92 0.77 -11.98
N LYS A 153 25.97 1.35 -13.19
CA LYS A 153 26.34 0.62 -14.41
C LYS A 153 27.76 0.08 -14.35
N ALA A 154 28.70 0.87 -13.83
CA ALA A 154 30.09 0.43 -13.66
C ALA A 154 30.20 -0.75 -12.68
N CYS A 155 29.46 -0.70 -11.56
CA CYS A 155 29.40 -1.80 -10.59
C CYS A 155 28.83 -3.09 -11.20
N ILE A 156 27.74 -2.99 -11.98
CA ILE A 156 27.13 -4.15 -12.65
C ILE A 156 28.08 -4.74 -13.69
N GLY A 157 28.78 -3.91 -14.46
CA GLY A 157 29.79 -4.34 -15.43
C GLY A 157 30.94 -5.11 -14.77
N ALA A 158 31.43 -4.63 -13.63
CA ALA A 158 32.49 -5.30 -12.87
C ALA A 158 32.03 -6.65 -12.27
N TYR A 159 30.76 -6.75 -11.87
CA TYR A 159 30.19 -7.99 -11.34
C TYR A 159 29.96 -9.05 -12.42
N LEU A 160 29.57 -8.63 -13.63
CA LEU A 160 29.31 -9.53 -14.75
C LEU A 160 30.56 -9.89 -15.55
N GLY A 161 31.63 -9.10 -15.47
CA GLY A 161 32.92 -9.33 -16.15
C GLY A 161 33.90 -10.25 -15.41
N ASN A 162 33.57 -10.72 -14.20
CA ASN A 162 34.37 -11.69 -13.43
C ASN A 162 33.80 -13.11 -13.54
N LYS A 163 33.75 -13.64 -14.78
CA LYS A 163 33.55 -15.08 -15.06
C LYS A 163 34.55 -15.58 -16.07
#